data_AF-A0A6J3LZS5-F1
#
_entry.id   AF-A0A6J3LZS5-F1
#
_cell.length_a   1.000
_cell.length_b   1.000
_cell.length_c   1.000
_cell.angle_alpha   90.00
_cell.angle_beta   90.00
_cell.angle_gamma   90.00
#
_symmetry.space_group_name_H-M   'P 1'
#
loop_
_entity.id
_entity.type
_entity.pdbx_description
1 polymer ?
#
loop_
_entity_poly.entity_id
_entity_poly.type
_entity_poly.pdbx_seq_one_letter_code
_entity_poly.pdbx_strand_id
1 'polypeptide(L)'
;MKFVSLLTAAGMIAAAPTTPVSYVVSEDFNLAARVGAAAETSFLFAASTNGTEDQLVLYRPTKDFLAVAYTNSTSEGTALNVRYGGEQWGLSISNFGQGSNRKTIVTASKDYQEFKWFVSDNGQITHKLIQGSEHFLVCSDFVNYLSTVVLSDGTPALNGSDPYGCSSVRVYKQALL
;
A
#
# COMPACT_ATOMS: atom_id res chain seq x y z
N MET A 1 -17.91 -67.10 4.59
CA MET A 1 -17.37 -65.73 4.81
C MET A 1 -16.85 -65.21 3.48
N LYS A 2 -17.51 -64.20 2.90
CA LYS A 2 -17.10 -63.54 1.64
C LYS A 2 -16.54 -62.17 1.99
N PHE A 3 -15.26 -61.94 1.68
CA PHE A 3 -14.62 -60.63 1.80
C PHE A 3 -15.00 -59.77 0.59
N VAL A 4 -15.63 -58.62 0.85
CA VAL A 4 -15.81 -57.55 -0.16
C VAL A 4 -14.69 -56.55 0.09
N SER A 5 -13.78 -56.43 -0.88
CA SER A 5 -12.71 -55.44 -0.87
C SER A 5 -13.24 -54.16 -1.56
N LEU A 6 -13.34 -53.06 -0.81
CA LEU A 6 -13.62 -51.73 -1.39
C LEU A 6 -12.30 -51.12 -1.87
N LEU A 7 -12.19 -50.88 -3.18
CA LEU A 7 -11.18 -50.00 -3.76
C LEU A 7 -11.67 -48.55 -3.65
N THR A 8 -10.96 -47.75 -2.85
CA THR A 8 -11.15 -46.30 -2.79
C THR A 8 -10.31 -45.66 -3.91
N ALA A 9 -10.97 -45.07 -4.91
CA ALA A 9 -10.29 -44.29 -5.95
C ALA A 9 -9.93 -42.90 -5.40
N ALA A 10 -8.64 -42.62 -5.27
CA ALA A 10 -8.14 -41.27 -4.99
C ALA A 10 -8.23 -40.42 -6.26
N GLY A 11 -9.22 -39.52 -6.32
CA GLY A 11 -9.29 -38.49 -7.35
C GLY A 11 -8.25 -37.41 -7.09
N MET A 12 -7.20 -37.35 -7.91
CA MET A 12 -6.31 -36.18 -7.96
C MET A 12 -7.07 -35.04 -8.64
N ILE A 13 -7.44 -34.01 -7.89
CA ILE A 13 -7.87 -32.72 -8.46
C ILE A 13 -6.59 -32.05 -8.96
N ALA A 14 -6.30 -32.17 -10.26
CA ALA A 14 -5.26 -31.37 -10.89
C ALA A 14 -5.69 -29.89 -10.81
N ALA A 15 -4.92 -29.08 -10.09
CA ALA A 15 -5.11 -27.63 -10.07
C ALA A 15 -5.01 -27.11 -11.51
N ALA A 16 -6.02 -26.36 -11.96
CA ALA A 16 -6.01 -25.76 -13.28
C ALA A 16 -4.77 -24.87 -13.42
N PRO A 17 -4.07 -24.89 -14.58
CA PRO A 17 -2.92 -24.02 -14.81
C PRO A 17 -3.38 -22.56 -14.71
N THR A 18 -2.83 -21.81 -13.77
CA THR A 18 -3.03 -20.37 -13.69
C THR A 18 -2.35 -19.74 -14.89
N THR A 19 -3.12 -19.11 -15.77
CA THR A 19 -2.55 -18.30 -16.86
C THR A 19 -1.69 -17.20 -16.25
N PRO A 20 -0.42 -17.04 -16.67
CA PRO A 20 0.43 -15.98 -16.16
C PRO A 20 -0.18 -14.62 -16.50
N VAL A 21 -0.41 -13.79 -15.48
CA VAL A 21 -0.89 -12.42 -15.65
C VAL A 21 0.25 -11.59 -16.22
N SER A 22 0.03 -10.95 -17.37
CA SER A 22 0.98 -10.01 -17.96
C SER A 22 0.80 -8.63 -17.34
N TYR A 23 1.91 -7.99 -16.95
CA TYR A 23 1.92 -6.66 -16.35
C TYR A 23 2.67 -5.68 -17.23
N VAL A 24 2.18 -4.44 -17.29
CA VAL A 24 3.00 -3.30 -17.71
C VAL A 24 3.64 -2.71 -16.45
N VAL A 25 4.96 -2.86 -16.35
CA VAL A 25 5.74 -2.36 -15.21
C VAL A 25 6.22 -0.95 -15.52
N SER A 26 6.03 0.00 -14.59
CA SER A 26 6.60 1.34 -14.73
C SER A 26 8.08 1.38 -14.41
N GLU A 27 8.72 2.50 -14.72
CA GLU A 27 9.99 2.86 -14.10
C GLU A 27 9.87 2.94 -12.58
N ASP A 28 11.02 2.77 -11.92
CA ASP A 28 11.17 2.89 -10.47
C ASP A 28 11.17 4.39 -10.06
N PHE A 29 10.54 4.72 -8.94
CA PHE A 29 10.41 6.09 -8.42
C PHE A 29 10.36 6.11 -6.88
N ASN A 30 10.57 7.27 -6.26
CA ASN A 30 10.31 7.48 -4.84
C ASN A 30 8.86 7.88 -4.59
N LEU A 31 8.28 7.42 -3.49
CA LEU A 31 6.99 7.91 -3.00
C LEU A 31 7.18 9.21 -2.21
N ALA A 32 6.47 10.25 -2.63
CA ALA A 32 6.46 11.55 -1.96
C ALA A 32 5.05 11.94 -1.50
N ALA A 33 4.91 12.49 -0.30
CA ALA A 33 3.70 13.17 0.15
C ALA A 33 3.95 14.68 0.27
N ARG A 34 2.96 15.49 -0.12
CA ARG A 34 3.03 16.95 -0.04
C ARG A 34 1.86 17.50 0.75
N VAL A 35 2.14 18.33 1.75
CA VAL A 35 1.13 19.06 2.53
C VAL A 35 0.80 20.37 1.83
N GLY A 36 -0.50 20.68 1.73
CA GLY A 36 -1.00 21.93 1.15
C GLY A 36 -1.01 21.97 -0.39
N ALA A 37 -1.74 22.93 -0.95
CA ALA A 37 -1.88 23.09 -2.40
C ALA A 37 -0.58 23.52 -3.11
N ALA A 38 0.40 24.04 -2.36
CA ALA A 38 1.65 24.62 -2.86
C ALA A 38 2.93 23.86 -2.44
N ALA A 39 2.81 22.64 -1.91
CA ALA A 39 3.95 21.79 -1.57
C ALA A 39 4.95 22.38 -0.55
N GLU A 40 4.47 23.16 0.43
CA GLU A 40 5.31 23.81 1.45
C GLU A 40 6.12 22.82 2.29
N THR A 41 5.68 21.56 2.36
CA THR A 41 6.43 20.48 2.99
C THR A 41 6.25 19.19 2.19
N SER A 42 7.38 18.58 1.80
CA SER A 42 7.43 17.28 1.14
C SER A 42 8.05 16.23 2.05
N PHE A 43 7.42 15.05 2.11
CA PHE A 43 7.94 13.87 2.78
C PHE A 43 8.31 12.84 1.73
N LEU A 44 9.51 12.28 1.84
CA LEU A 44 9.89 11.06 1.14
C LEU A 44 9.75 9.89 2.10
N PHE A 45 9.28 8.76 1.60
CA PHE A 45 9.06 7.58 2.44
C PHE A 45 10.16 6.55 2.25
N ALA A 46 10.53 5.95 3.37
CA ALA A 46 11.23 4.68 3.50
C ALA A 46 10.21 3.58 3.80
N ALA A 47 10.64 2.32 3.69
CA ALA A 47 9.86 1.17 4.12
C ALA A 47 10.64 0.41 5.20
N SER A 48 9.95 -0.06 6.23
CA SER A 48 10.54 -0.91 7.28
C SER A 48 9.48 -1.86 7.81
N THR A 49 9.93 -3.02 8.29
CA THR A 49 9.05 -3.96 9.00
C THR A 49 8.59 -3.33 10.31
N ASN A 50 7.33 -3.51 10.69
CA ASN A 50 6.80 -3.00 11.96
C ASN A 50 6.96 -4.02 13.12
N GLY A 51 8.04 -4.79 13.10
CA GLY A 51 8.26 -5.90 14.04
C GLY A 51 7.49 -7.20 13.72
N THR A 52 6.68 -7.22 12.66
CA THR A 52 6.10 -8.43 12.07
C THR A 52 6.73 -8.69 10.70
N GLU A 53 6.95 -9.95 10.33
CA GLU A 53 7.64 -10.30 9.07
C GLU A 53 6.77 -10.10 7.82
N ASP A 54 5.46 -9.91 7.97
CA ASP A 54 4.52 -9.93 6.84
C ASP A 54 4.05 -8.55 6.38
N GLN A 55 4.48 -7.47 7.05
CA GLN A 55 4.04 -6.10 6.73
C GLN A 55 5.14 -5.06 6.87
N LEU A 56 5.25 -4.23 5.84
CA LEU A 56 6.03 -3.00 5.86
C LEU A 56 5.12 -1.80 6.15
N VAL A 57 5.69 -0.82 6.83
CA VAL A 57 5.10 0.51 7.01
C VAL A 57 5.92 1.53 6.22
N LEU A 58 5.23 2.44 5.55
CA LEU A 58 5.85 3.59 4.89
C LEU A 58 6.00 4.74 5.88
N TYR A 59 7.24 5.11 6.17
CA TYR A 59 7.58 6.10 7.18
C TYR A 59 8.58 7.13 6.66
N ARG A 60 8.60 8.31 7.26
CA ARG A 60 9.60 9.33 6.99
C ARG A 60 10.93 8.88 7.59
N PRO A 61 11.96 8.61 6.78
CA PRO A 61 13.25 8.21 7.32
C PRO A 61 13.93 9.36 8.05
N THR A 62 14.73 9.02 9.04
CA THR A 62 15.70 9.93 9.66
C THR A 62 17.07 9.89 8.97
N LYS A 63 17.33 8.87 8.12
CA LYS A 63 18.57 8.65 7.34
C LYS A 63 18.29 7.97 5.99
N ASP A 64 19.22 8.13 5.04
CA ASP A 64 19.11 8.09 3.56
C ASP A 64 18.58 6.83 2.84
N PHE A 65 17.74 6.00 3.46
CA PHE A 65 17.14 4.85 2.77
C PHE A 65 15.71 5.17 2.36
N LEU A 66 15.50 5.47 1.08
CA LEU A 66 14.17 5.68 0.51
C LEU A 66 13.59 4.38 -0.03
N ALA A 67 12.26 4.25 0.03
CA ALA A 67 11.55 3.17 -0.62
C ALA A 67 11.53 3.42 -2.12
N VAL A 68 12.06 2.46 -2.88
CA VAL A 68 11.94 2.44 -4.33
C VAL A 68 10.60 1.79 -4.69
N ALA A 69 9.70 2.58 -5.25
CA ALA A 69 8.37 2.17 -5.65
C ALA A 69 8.28 1.99 -7.17
N TYR A 70 7.31 1.20 -7.60
CA TYR A 70 6.96 0.99 -9.00
C TYR A 70 5.51 0.57 -9.12
N THR A 71 4.99 0.55 -10.34
CA THR A 71 3.62 0.11 -10.60
C THR A 71 3.58 -1.08 -11.52
N ASN A 72 2.65 -2.00 -11.25
CA ASN A 72 2.26 -3.07 -12.17
C ASN A 72 0.83 -2.78 -12.63
N SER A 73 0.64 -2.55 -13.93
CA SER A 73 -0.66 -2.21 -14.49
C SER A 73 -1.23 -3.37 -15.29
N THR A 74 -2.54 -3.56 -15.18
CA THR A 74 -3.35 -4.49 -15.99
C THR A 74 -4.49 -3.69 -16.63
N SER A 75 -5.34 -4.37 -17.41
CA SER A 75 -6.59 -3.76 -17.92
C SER A 75 -7.60 -3.45 -16.81
N GLU A 76 -7.43 -4.01 -15.62
CA GLU A 76 -8.40 -3.91 -14.51
C GLU A 76 -7.99 -2.90 -13.44
N GLY A 77 -6.72 -2.48 -13.42
CA GLY A 77 -6.24 -1.48 -12.48
C GLY A 77 -4.72 -1.42 -12.39
N THR A 78 -4.22 -0.63 -11.44
CA THR A 78 -2.79 -0.50 -11.15
C THR A 78 -2.51 -0.95 -9.73
N ALA A 79 -1.50 -1.79 -9.57
CA ALA A 79 -0.90 -2.11 -8.28
C ALA A 79 0.31 -1.20 -8.04
N LEU A 80 0.39 -0.64 -6.83
CA LEU A 80 1.52 0.15 -6.38
C LEU A 80 2.39 -0.72 -5.46
N ASN A 81 3.67 -0.83 -5.78
CA ASN A 81 4.60 -1.74 -5.12
C ASN A 81 5.82 -0.97 -4.61
N VAL A 82 6.49 -1.53 -3.61
CA VAL A 82 7.82 -1.11 -3.17
C VAL A 82 8.80 -2.28 -3.18
N ARG A 83 10.07 -1.98 -3.45
CA ARG A 83 11.19 -2.92 -3.32
C ARG A 83 11.78 -2.78 -1.92
N TYR A 84 11.87 -3.90 -1.19
CA TYR A 84 12.51 -3.95 0.12
C TYR A 84 13.23 -5.28 0.28
N GLY A 85 14.52 -5.24 0.64
CA GLY A 85 15.35 -6.45 0.77
C GLY A 85 15.52 -7.25 -0.53
N GLY A 86 15.31 -6.63 -1.70
CA GLY A 86 15.30 -7.33 -3.00
C GLY A 86 13.96 -7.98 -3.37
N GLU A 87 12.95 -7.87 -2.51
CA GLU A 87 11.63 -8.48 -2.69
C GLU A 87 10.57 -7.44 -3.08
N GLN A 88 9.45 -7.93 -3.64
CA GLN A 88 8.28 -7.12 -3.97
C GLN A 88 7.29 -7.09 -2.80
N TRP A 89 6.82 -5.88 -2.49
CA TRP A 89 5.79 -5.65 -1.48
C TRP A 89 4.72 -4.72 -2.05
N GLY A 90 3.49 -5.21 -2.21
CA GLY A 90 2.39 -4.38 -2.72
C GLY A 90 1.76 -3.57 -1.61
N LEU A 91 1.60 -2.27 -1.87
CA LEU A 91 0.90 -1.35 -0.97
C LEU A 91 -0.57 -1.74 -0.87
N SER A 92 -1.12 -1.58 0.33
CA SER A 92 -2.51 -1.83 0.61
C SER A 92 -3.08 -0.85 1.64
N ILE A 93 -4.38 -0.57 1.50
CA ILE A 93 -5.14 0.21 2.48
C ILE A 93 -6.23 -0.68 3.08
N SER A 94 -6.13 -0.93 4.38
CA SER A 94 -7.12 -1.72 5.10
C SER A 94 -8.46 -0.97 5.18
N ASN A 95 -9.56 -1.69 5.02
CA ASN A 95 -10.89 -1.13 5.21
C ASN A 95 -11.16 -0.90 6.70
N PHE A 96 -11.37 0.35 7.11
CA PHE A 96 -11.61 0.74 8.51
C PHE A 96 -13.09 1.07 8.83
N GLY A 97 -14.01 0.66 7.95
CA GLY A 97 -15.46 0.84 8.11
C GLY A 97 -15.93 2.30 7.95
N GLN A 98 -17.24 2.53 8.12
CA GLN A 98 -17.82 3.86 8.03
C GLN A 98 -17.61 4.68 9.31
N GLY A 99 -17.40 5.98 9.15
CA GLY A 99 -17.31 6.95 10.24
C GLY A 99 -16.46 8.15 9.90
N SER A 100 -16.65 9.24 10.64
CA SER A 100 -15.79 10.43 10.61
C SER A 100 -14.60 10.27 11.56
N ASN A 101 -13.52 11.03 11.33
CA ASN A 101 -12.35 11.11 12.21
C ASN A 101 -11.64 9.76 12.40
N ARG A 102 -11.45 9.01 11.31
CA ARG A 102 -10.76 7.71 11.30
C ARG A 102 -9.51 7.77 10.45
N LYS A 103 -8.54 6.91 10.75
CA LYS A 103 -7.33 6.73 9.95
C LYS A 103 -6.87 5.29 10.00
N THR A 104 -6.17 4.86 8.96
CA THR A 104 -5.42 3.60 8.89
C THR A 104 -4.07 3.86 8.24
N ILE A 105 -3.06 3.10 8.64
CA ILE A 105 -1.71 3.20 8.06
C ILE A 105 -1.74 2.51 6.69
N VAL A 106 -1.10 3.13 5.69
CA VAL A 106 -0.81 2.45 4.42
C VAL A 106 0.33 1.47 4.67
N THR A 107 0.05 0.19 4.48
CA THR A 107 1.04 -0.89 4.66
C THR A 107 1.44 -1.47 3.32
N ALA A 108 2.51 -2.26 3.28
CA ALA A 108 2.81 -3.10 2.13
C ALA A 108 3.01 -4.55 2.58
N SER A 109 2.50 -5.51 1.80
CA SER A 109 2.57 -6.94 2.11
C SER A 109 3.35 -7.69 1.05
N LYS A 110 4.15 -8.65 1.50
CA LYS A 110 4.97 -9.50 0.64
C LYS A 110 4.08 -10.35 -0.27
N ASP A 111 4.47 -10.45 -1.54
CA ASP A 111 3.77 -11.25 -2.55
C ASP A 111 2.28 -10.90 -2.75
N TYR A 112 1.83 -9.78 -2.19
CA TYR A 112 0.47 -9.25 -2.35
C TYR A 112 0.48 -8.06 -3.31
N GLN A 113 -0.58 -7.89 -4.08
CA GLN A 113 -0.82 -6.72 -4.92
C GLN A 113 -2.32 -6.41 -4.94
N GLU A 114 -2.70 -5.16 -4.67
CA GLU A 114 -4.05 -4.68 -4.96
C GLU A 114 -4.08 -3.76 -6.17
N PHE A 115 -4.92 -4.08 -7.15
CA PHE A 115 -5.08 -3.30 -8.38
C PHE A 115 -6.13 -2.20 -8.22
N LYS A 116 -5.93 -1.34 -7.22
CA LYS A 116 -6.86 -0.26 -6.85
C LYS A 116 -6.20 1.11 -6.81
N TRP A 117 -4.95 1.22 -7.20
CA TRP A 117 -4.23 2.47 -7.30
C TRP A 117 -4.46 3.10 -8.67
N PHE A 118 -4.33 4.42 -8.71
CA PHE A 118 -4.28 5.17 -9.96
C PHE A 118 -3.11 6.13 -9.89
N VAL A 119 -2.30 6.13 -10.94
CA VAL A 119 -1.25 7.13 -11.11
C VAL A 119 -1.57 7.94 -12.35
N SER A 120 -1.81 9.23 -12.15
CA SER A 120 -2.08 10.18 -13.23
C SER A 120 -0.80 10.62 -13.95
N ASP A 121 -0.96 11.22 -15.12
CA ASP A 121 0.15 11.68 -15.97
C ASP A 121 1.05 12.72 -15.29
N ASN A 122 0.51 13.51 -14.35
CA ASN A 122 1.30 14.47 -13.58
C ASN A 122 2.04 13.83 -12.39
N GLY A 123 2.00 12.50 -12.28
CA GLY A 123 2.63 11.73 -11.22
C GLY A 123 1.80 11.63 -9.92
N GLN A 124 0.63 12.27 -9.82
CA GLN A 124 -0.21 12.15 -8.62
C GLN A 124 -0.76 10.73 -8.49
N ILE A 125 -0.64 10.19 -7.28
CA ILE A 125 -1.09 8.87 -6.88
C ILE A 125 -2.37 9.02 -6.07
N THR A 126 -3.39 8.26 -6.46
CA THR A 126 -4.67 8.13 -5.76
C THR A 126 -4.99 6.64 -5.56
N HIS A 127 -5.89 6.35 -4.65
CA HIS A 127 -6.38 5.00 -4.41
C HIS A 127 -7.90 5.01 -4.58
N LYS A 128 -8.46 3.94 -5.16
CA LYS A 128 -9.90 3.78 -5.36
C LYS A 128 -10.63 3.99 -4.05
N LEU A 129 -11.66 4.85 -4.06
CA LEU A 129 -12.51 5.13 -2.90
C LEU A 129 -12.84 3.87 -2.09
N ILE A 130 -12.42 3.86 -0.83
CA ILE A 130 -12.87 2.90 0.17
C ILE A 130 -13.88 3.64 1.05
N GLN A 131 -15.17 3.33 0.88
CA GLN A 131 -16.27 3.82 1.74
C GLN A 131 -16.26 5.35 1.99
N GLY A 132 -15.91 6.13 0.97
CA GLY A 132 -15.93 7.60 1.04
C GLY A 132 -14.64 8.25 1.53
N SER A 133 -13.55 7.48 1.69
CA SER A 133 -12.21 8.01 1.90
C SER A 133 -11.38 7.97 0.61
N GLU A 134 -10.84 9.12 0.25
CA GLU A 134 -9.78 9.32 -0.77
C GLU A 134 -8.71 10.28 -0.20
N HIS A 135 -8.57 10.27 1.12
CA HIS A 135 -7.88 11.31 1.85
C HIS A 135 -6.61 10.71 2.45
N PHE A 136 -5.53 10.81 1.67
CA PHE A 136 -4.21 10.53 2.19
C PHE A 136 -3.83 11.52 3.28
N LEU A 137 -3.24 10.97 4.32
CA LEU A 137 -2.76 11.68 5.48
C LEU A 137 -1.29 11.33 5.69
N VAL A 138 -0.55 12.25 6.29
CA VAL A 138 0.66 11.91 7.03
C VAL A 138 0.37 12.05 8.51
N CYS A 139 0.69 11.01 9.27
CA CYS A 139 0.33 10.94 10.68
C CYS A 139 1.57 10.69 11.53
N SER A 140 1.67 11.36 12.68
CA SER A 140 2.62 10.98 13.72
C SER A 140 2.21 9.63 14.31
N ASP A 141 3.14 8.67 14.29
CA ASP A 141 2.96 7.32 14.82
C ASP A 141 4.31 6.74 15.30
N PHE A 142 4.29 5.52 15.82
CA PHE A 142 5.48 4.79 16.25
C PHE A 142 5.76 3.62 15.32
N VAL A 143 6.94 3.62 14.71
CA VAL A 143 7.47 2.47 13.95
C VAL A 143 8.71 1.99 14.66
N ASN A 144 8.73 0.72 15.07
CA ASN A 144 9.85 0.14 15.84
C ASN A 144 10.23 0.99 17.07
N TYR A 145 9.23 1.41 17.85
CA TYR A 145 9.39 2.25 19.06
C TYR A 145 9.93 3.68 18.83
N LEU A 146 10.09 4.10 17.58
CA LEU A 146 10.52 5.45 17.23
C LEU A 146 9.35 6.26 16.72
N SER A 147 9.14 7.44 17.32
CA SER A 147 8.15 8.40 16.84
C SER A 147 8.57 8.92 15.46
N THR A 148 7.70 8.74 14.48
CA THR A 148 7.94 9.13 13.09
C THR A 148 6.63 9.56 12.40
N VAL A 149 6.73 9.97 11.14
CA VAL A 149 5.61 10.30 10.28
C VAL A 149 5.35 9.13 9.35
N VAL A 150 4.14 8.59 9.34
CA VAL A 150 3.74 7.47 8.46
C VAL A 150 2.72 7.92 7.42
N LEU A 151 2.74 7.28 6.26
CA LEU A 151 1.68 7.45 5.27
C LEU A 151 0.41 6.73 5.75
N SER A 152 -0.73 7.40 5.65
CA SER A 152 -2.02 6.90 6.11
C SER A 152 -3.12 7.29 5.13
N ASP A 153 -4.27 6.63 5.24
CA ASP A 153 -5.53 7.05 4.63
C ASP A 153 -6.57 7.23 5.74
N GLY A 154 -7.52 8.13 5.57
CA GLY A 154 -8.51 8.38 6.61
C GLY A 154 -9.60 9.34 6.22
N THR A 155 -10.61 9.46 7.08
CA THR A 155 -11.72 10.39 6.89
C THR A 155 -11.58 11.57 7.84
N PRO A 156 -11.85 12.81 7.38
CA PRO A 156 -11.89 13.97 8.26
C PRO A 156 -13.01 13.83 9.31
N ALA A 157 -12.92 14.62 10.37
CA ALA A 157 -14.00 14.79 11.34
C ALA A 157 -15.18 15.55 10.70
N LEU A 158 -16.35 15.54 11.36
CA LEU A 158 -17.57 16.20 10.83
C LEU A 158 -17.41 17.72 10.64
N ASN A 159 -16.49 18.35 11.37
CA ASN A 159 -16.11 19.75 11.22
C ASN A 159 -15.06 20.00 10.12
N GLY A 160 -14.67 18.96 9.37
CA GLY A 160 -13.67 19.02 8.30
C GLY A 160 -12.22 18.94 8.79
N SER A 161 -11.96 18.83 10.10
CA SER A 161 -10.57 18.73 10.60
C SER A 161 -9.98 17.35 10.37
N ASP A 162 -8.68 17.30 10.10
CA ASP A 162 -7.93 16.04 10.02
C ASP A 162 -7.95 15.28 11.37
N PRO A 163 -7.80 13.95 11.36
CA PRO A 163 -7.61 13.18 12.58
C PRO A 163 -6.43 13.65 13.43
N TYR A 164 -6.53 13.46 14.75
CA TYR A 164 -5.48 13.90 15.66
C TYR A 164 -4.10 13.34 15.28
N GLY A 165 -3.10 14.24 15.26
CA GLY A 165 -1.73 13.94 14.87
C GLY A 165 -1.54 13.70 13.37
N CYS A 166 -2.49 14.09 12.53
CA CYS A 166 -2.41 13.93 11.08
C CYS A 166 -2.51 15.25 10.33
N SER A 167 -2.06 15.23 9.08
CA SER A 167 -2.26 16.32 8.13
C SER A 167 -2.58 15.73 6.75
N SER A 168 -3.59 16.30 6.10
CA SER A 168 -3.96 15.95 4.73
C SER A 168 -2.82 16.21 3.74
N VAL A 169 -2.59 15.24 2.85
CA VAL A 169 -1.54 15.28 1.83
C VAL A 169 -2.03 14.80 0.48
N ARG A 170 -1.25 15.13 -0.55
CA ARG A 170 -1.31 14.45 -1.84
C ARG A 170 -0.05 13.63 -2.04
N VAL A 171 -0.20 12.43 -2.60
CA VAL A 171 0.90 11.51 -2.86
C VAL A 171 1.31 11.60 -4.33
N TYR A 172 2.61 11.55 -4.61
CA TYR A 172 3.19 11.71 -5.94
C TYR A 172 4.34 10.72 -6.18
N LYS A 173 4.53 10.38 -7.45
CA LYS A 173 5.81 9.90 -7.97
C LYS A 173 6.85 11.02 -7.89
N GLN A 174 8.03 10.70 -7.38
CA GLN A 174 9.20 11.54 -7.46
C GLN A 174 10.34 10.76 -8.12
N ALA A 175 10.96 11.34 -9.14
CA ALA A 175 12.08 10.70 -9.84
C ALA A 175 13.21 10.31 -8.85
N LEU A 176 13.90 9.21 -9.17
CA LEU A 176 15.15 8.86 -8.50
C LEU A 176 16.22 9.89 -8.94
N LEU A 177 17.03 10.36 -7.99
CA LEU A 177 18.13 11.30 -8.25
C LEU A 177 19.35 10.58 -8.83
#